data_AF-A0A1Y6HS99-F1
#
_entry.id   AF-A0A1Y6HS99-F1
#
_cell.length_a   1.000
_cell.length_b   1.000
_cell.length_c   1.000
_cell.angle_alpha   90.00
_cell.angle_beta   90.00
_cell.angle_gamma   90.00
#
_symmetry.space_group_name_H-M   'P 1'
#
loop_
_entity.id
_entity.type
_entity.pdbx_description
1 polymer ?
#
loop_
_entity_poly.entity_id
_entity_poly.type
_entity_poly.pdbx_seq_one_letter_code
_entity_poly.pdbx_strand_id
1 'polypeptide(L)'
;MGNACVRGIGSSQARANYDERVDTTPDRQAQSTPMAGQSPLHGLPPRTPGPRRARLSPGRAGPSEPPAALEGWDKDIRSRVTRLAHNLFQSTSCLVDDLTPKFQQLIIKQLEVMLARVSGEDRRIGGDDFQKQVEWFQKQMGDKPAQPSVSLVETEQDSDTLKIMKGLVGRIDIALMGANNGGEDGLMMNVICPLASSSALATASNMVGGYETGFIAPKDEEMRRVQNLLKSIKEGQPVRKGVAIALSQSKDKSDVLNPGVLLSKLLALVRQYPNFKE
;
A
#
# COMPACT_ATOMS: atom_id res chain seq x y z
N MET A 1 -53.86 -34.97 23.22
CA MET A 1 -54.96 -34.00 23.45
C MET A 1 -54.31 -32.62 23.52
N GLY A 2 -54.27 -31.86 22.41
CA GLY A 2 -55.04 -30.61 22.20
C GLY A 2 -54.25 -29.40 22.77
N ASN A 3 -53.94 -28.28 22.12
CA ASN A 3 -54.42 -27.58 20.93
C ASN A 3 -53.31 -26.67 20.37
N ALA A 4 -53.50 -26.23 19.13
CA ALA A 4 -52.74 -25.21 18.40
C ALA A 4 -53.09 -23.75 18.80
N CYS A 5 -52.24 -22.78 18.39
CA CYS A 5 -52.47 -21.37 17.96
C CYS A 5 -51.20 -20.53 18.27
N VAL A 6 -50.34 -20.09 17.35
CA VAL A 6 -50.42 -19.11 16.23
C VAL A 6 -50.36 -17.62 16.65
N ARG A 7 -49.28 -16.97 16.18
CA ARG A 7 -49.03 -15.56 15.74
C ARG A 7 -49.47 -14.34 16.59
N GLY A 8 -48.54 -13.37 16.65
CA GLY A 8 -48.83 -11.94 16.74
C GLY A 8 -47.63 -11.08 16.34
N ILE A 9 -47.66 -10.50 15.14
CA ILE A 9 -46.79 -9.40 14.65
C ILE A 9 -47.37 -8.08 15.18
N GLY A 10 -46.54 -7.09 15.51
CA GLY A 10 -47.05 -5.76 15.85
C GLY A 10 -45.98 -4.66 15.91
N SER A 11 -45.74 -4.03 14.76
CA SER A 11 -45.06 -2.74 14.58
C SER A 11 -45.68 -1.61 15.40
N SER A 12 -44.87 -0.65 15.85
CA SER A 12 -45.35 0.71 16.13
C SER A 12 -44.32 1.73 15.66
N GLN A 13 -44.65 2.35 14.52
CA GLN A 13 -44.09 3.62 14.06
C GLN A 13 -44.42 4.71 15.08
N ALA A 14 -43.48 5.62 15.33
CA ALA A 14 -43.79 6.93 15.88
C ALA A 14 -43.57 7.98 14.77
N ARG A 15 -44.66 8.63 14.35
CA ARG A 15 -44.67 9.85 13.53
C ARG A 15 -45.86 10.70 13.98
N ALA A 16 -45.77 12.00 13.68
CA ALA A 16 -46.74 13.10 13.86
C ALA A 16 -46.57 13.88 15.19
N ASN A 17 -46.60 15.22 15.26
CA ASN A 17 -46.99 16.25 14.29
C ASN A 17 -46.36 17.62 14.63
N TYR A 18 -46.30 18.46 13.60
CA TYR A 18 -46.00 19.89 13.61
C TYR A 18 -47.18 20.70 14.18
N ASP A 19 -46.87 21.86 14.78
CA ASP A 19 -47.83 22.93 15.06
C ASP A 19 -47.68 24.02 13.98
N GLU A 20 -48.80 24.41 13.39
CA GLU A 20 -48.94 25.42 12.33
C GLU A 20 -49.90 26.52 12.81
N ARG A 21 -49.49 27.80 12.68
CA ARG A 21 -50.25 29.01 12.24
C ARG A 21 -49.68 30.29 12.91
N VAL A 22 -48.91 31.15 12.23
CA VAL A 22 -49.25 32.21 11.21
C VAL A 22 -49.88 33.44 11.91
N ASP A 23 -49.46 34.72 11.82
CA ASP A 23 -49.06 35.63 10.70
C ASP A 23 -48.49 36.93 11.37
N THR A 24 -47.52 37.73 10.91
CA THR A 24 -47.56 38.73 9.81
C THR A 24 -46.29 39.61 9.88
N THR A 25 -45.69 39.96 8.74
CA THR A 25 -44.84 41.16 8.48
C THR A 25 -45.71 42.14 7.65
N PRO A 26 -45.44 43.46 7.46
CA PRO A 26 -44.16 44.18 7.59
C PRO A 26 -44.23 45.65 8.12
N ASP A 27 -43.06 46.29 8.31
CA ASP A 27 -42.91 47.67 7.81
C ASP A 27 -41.46 48.05 7.46
N ARG A 28 -41.40 48.89 6.42
CA ARG A 28 -40.25 49.43 5.70
C ARG A 28 -39.56 50.54 6.51
N GLN A 29 -38.23 50.59 6.51
CA GLN A 29 -37.49 51.86 6.58
C GLN A 29 -36.21 51.81 5.75
N ALA A 30 -35.80 52.99 5.31
CA ALA A 30 -35.35 53.30 3.97
C ALA A 30 -33.88 53.04 3.64
N GLN A 31 -33.65 52.97 2.33
CA GLN A 31 -32.37 53.02 1.63
C GLN A 31 -31.58 54.30 1.96
N SER A 32 -30.26 54.19 1.95
CA SER A 32 -29.40 55.33 1.60
C SER A 32 -28.16 54.87 0.83
N THR A 33 -28.12 55.23 -0.44
CA THR A 33 -26.95 55.26 -1.34
C THR A 33 -27.15 56.47 -2.27
N PRO A 34 -26.12 57.04 -2.91
CA PRO A 34 -24.82 57.53 -2.45
C PRO A 34 -24.66 59.05 -2.76
N MET A 35 -23.64 59.73 -2.21
CA MET A 35 -23.08 60.93 -2.86
C MET A 35 -21.61 60.69 -3.20
N ALA A 36 -21.30 60.96 -4.46
CA ALA A 36 -19.98 60.84 -5.05
C ALA A 36 -19.02 61.88 -4.51
N GLY A 37 -17.74 61.50 -4.39
CA GLY A 37 -16.65 62.45 -4.63
C GLY A 37 -15.74 62.83 -3.47
N GLN A 38 -15.38 61.93 -2.53
CA GLN A 38 -14.20 62.14 -1.68
C GLN A 38 -13.46 60.82 -1.38
N SER A 39 -12.48 60.48 -2.23
CA SER A 39 -11.21 59.90 -1.76
C SER A 39 -10.31 61.08 -1.35
N PRO A 40 -9.44 61.01 -0.32
CA PRO A 40 -8.41 59.97 -0.24
C PRO A 40 -7.94 59.57 1.17
N LEU A 41 -7.23 58.43 1.22
CA LEU A 41 -6.23 58.09 2.22
C LEU A 41 -5.30 59.28 2.55
N HIS A 42 -5.60 60.05 3.59
CA HIS A 42 -4.68 61.02 4.18
C HIS A 42 -4.88 61.05 5.69
N GLY A 43 -3.95 60.44 6.42
CA GLY A 43 -3.95 60.45 7.88
C GLY A 43 -3.09 59.42 8.60
N LEU A 44 -2.36 58.53 7.90
CA LEU A 44 -1.40 57.64 8.57
C LEU A 44 0.04 58.16 8.40
N PRO A 45 0.74 58.50 9.49
CA PRO A 45 2.13 58.97 9.42
C PRO A 45 3.12 57.86 9.04
N PRO A 46 4.30 58.22 8.49
CA PRO A 46 5.13 57.34 7.67
C PRO A 46 6.01 56.36 8.47
N ARG A 47 6.25 55.20 7.86
CA ARG A 47 7.24 54.18 8.27
C ARG A 47 8.67 54.73 8.17
N THR A 48 9.46 54.55 9.22
CA THR A 48 10.93 54.54 9.16
C THR A 48 11.46 53.16 8.71
N PRO A 49 12.66 53.07 8.09
CA PRO A 49 13.02 51.97 7.20
C PRO A 49 14.04 50.94 7.75
N GLY A 50 13.85 49.68 7.36
CA GLY A 50 14.89 48.64 7.15
C GLY A 50 15.27 47.74 8.34
N PRO A 51 15.81 46.52 8.10
CA PRO A 51 16.49 46.07 6.88
C PRO A 51 15.94 44.79 6.20
N ARG A 52 16.04 44.80 4.86
CA ARG A 52 16.29 43.68 3.91
C ARG A 52 15.70 42.30 4.27
N ARG A 53 14.53 41.99 3.71
CA ARG A 53 14.26 40.65 3.17
C ARG A 53 14.44 40.68 1.66
N ALA A 54 15.28 39.79 1.17
CA ALA A 54 15.54 39.57 -0.24
C ALA A 54 14.22 39.31 -0.97
N ARG A 55 14.10 39.91 -2.16
CA ARG A 55 13.01 39.72 -3.11
C ARG A 55 12.83 38.22 -3.40
N LEU A 56 11.67 37.68 -3.07
CA LEU A 56 11.16 36.47 -3.72
C LEU A 56 10.32 36.93 -4.91
N SER A 57 10.80 36.63 -6.10
CA SER A 57 10.04 36.73 -7.35
C SER A 57 8.79 35.84 -7.28
N PRO A 58 7.68 36.21 -7.95
CA PRO A 58 6.50 35.37 -8.05
C PRO A 58 6.79 34.25 -9.06
N GLY A 59 7.33 33.14 -8.59
CA GLY A 59 7.65 31.97 -9.39
C GLY A 59 6.77 30.80 -9.00
N ARG A 60 5.82 30.47 -9.87
CA ARG A 60 5.26 29.12 -10.10
C ARG A 60 4.65 28.43 -8.87
N ALA A 61 3.32 28.43 -8.80
CA ALA A 61 2.57 27.45 -8.01
C ALA A 61 2.94 26.04 -8.51
N GLY A 62 3.89 25.39 -7.83
CA GLY A 62 4.07 23.95 -7.91
C GLY A 62 2.91 23.25 -7.20
N PRO A 63 2.69 21.95 -7.46
CA PRO A 63 1.69 21.19 -6.73
C PRO A 63 2.02 21.29 -5.24
N SER A 64 1.09 21.87 -4.48
CA SER A 64 1.18 22.01 -3.04
C SER A 64 1.44 20.64 -2.41
N GLU A 65 2.60 20.47 -1.80
CA GLU A 65 2.88 19.32 -0.94
C GLU A 65 1.74 19.20 0.08
N PRO A 66 1.17 17.99 0.26
CA PRO A 66 0.10 17.80 1.21
C PRO A 66 0.61 18.13 2.62
N PRO A 67 -0.21 18.77 3.48
CA PRO A 67 0.17 19.06 4.85
C PRO A 67 0.67 17.79 5.56
N ALA A 68 1.72 17.89 6.37
CA ALA A 68 2.41 16.77 7.03
C ALA A 68 1.48 15.78 7.77
N ALA A 69 0.33 16.24 8.26
CA ALA A 69 -0.69 15.38 8.87
C ALA A 69 -1.32 14.38 7.87
N LEU A 70 -1.48 14.77 6.61
CA LEU A 70 -1.96 13.89 5.54
C LEU A 70 -0.89 12.90 5.08
N GLU A 71 0.39 13.26 5.14
CA GLU A 71 1.49 12.32 4.84
C GLU A 71 1.60 11.21 5.89
N GLY A 72 1.47 11.57 7.18
CA GLY A 72 1.46 10.59 8.26
C GLY A 72 0.29 9.61 8.14
N TRP A 73 -0.89 10.11 7.77
CA TRP A 73 -2.08 9.30 7.56
C TRP A 73 -1.97 8.36 6.35
N ASP A 74 -1.47 8.84 5.20
CA ASP A 74 -1.29 8.00 4.02
C ASP A 74 -0.24 6.91 4.27
N LYS A 75 0.84 7.23 5.00
CA LYS A 75 1.87 6.27 5.40
C LYS A 75 1.31 5.16 6.30
N ASP A 76 0.45 5.50 7.25
CA ASP A 76 -0.22 4.51 8.11
C ASP A 76 -1.13 3.60 7.29
N ILE A 77 -1.93 4.17 6.38
CA ILE A 77 -2.80 3.36 5.50
C ILE A 77 -1.99 2.40 4.65
N ARG A 78 -0.93 2.86 3.97
CA ARG A 78 -0.09 1.96 3.15
C ARG A 78 0.48 0.83 3.99
N SER A 79 0.97 1.14 5.19
CA SER A 79 1.50 0.14 6.13
C SER A 79 0.42 -0.86 6.57
N ARG A 80 -0.80 -0.40 6.84
CA ARG A 80 -1.94 -1.25 7.20
C ARG A 80 -2.39 -2.13 6.05
N VAL A 81 -2.48 -1.59 4.83
CA VAL A 81 -2.83 -2.35 3.63
C VAL A 81 -1.79 -3.43 3.34
N THR A 82 -0.49 -3.14 3.50
CA THR A 82 0.56 -4.16 3.38
C THR A 82 0.38 -5.29 4.40
N ARG A 83 0.08 -4.98 5.68
CA ARG A 83 -0.22 -6.03 6.69
C ARG A 83 -1.43 -6.87 6.28
N LEU A 84 -2.47 -6.25 5.73
CA LEU A 84 -3.66 -6.96 5.26
C LEU A 84 -3.38 -7.88 4.07
N ALA A 85 -2.50 -7.46 3.15
CA ALA A 85 -2.07 -8.30 2.04
C ALA A 85 -1.32 -9.55 2.54
N HIS A 86 -0.42 -9.38 3.51
CA HIS A 86 0.27 -10.52 4.16
C HIS A 86 -0.70 -11.44 4.88
N ASN A 87 -1.66 -10.89 5.64
CA ASN A 87 -2.67 -11.69 6.32
C ASN A 87 -3.54 -12.48 5.33
N LEU A 88 -3.98 -11.84 4.24
CA LEU A 88 -4.76 -12.49 3.19
C LEU A 88 -3.96 -13.63 2.56
N PHE A 89 -2.71 -13.38 2.16
CA PHE A 89 -1.84 -14.40 1.60
C PHE A 89 -1.59 -15.56 2.56
N GLN A 90 -1.24 -15.29 3.82
CA GLN A 90 -0.99 -16.35 4.81
C GLN A 90 -2.23 -17.23 5.02
N SER A 91 -3.40 -16.60 5.19
CA SER A 91 -4.66 -17.32 5.42
C SER A 91 -5.15 -18.13 4.21
N THR A 92 -4.67 -17.82 3.00
CA THR A 92 -5.11 -18.47 1.76
C THR A 92 -4.06 -19.45 1.21
N SER A 93 -2.78 -19.24 1.51
CA SER A 93 -1.66 -19.98 0.92
C SER A 93 -1.70 -21.50 1.13
N CYS A 94 -2.18 -21.95 2.30
CA CYS A 94 -2.30 -23.38 2.62
C CYS A 94 -3.59 -24.02 2.10
N LEU A 95 -4.54 -23.21 1.62
CA LEU A 95 -5.85 -23.67 1.14
C LEU A 95 -6.01 -23.42 -0.36
N VAL A 96 -5.03 -22.79 -1.02
CA VAL A 96 -5.20 -22.25 -2.37
C VAL A 96 -5.64 -23.33 -3.36
N ASP A 97 -5.17 -24.57 -3.16
CA ASP A 97 -5.50 -25.73 -3.99
C ASP A 97 -6.96 -26.21 -3.77
N ASP A 98 -7.52 -25.99 -2.58
CA ASP A 98 -8.91 -26.31 -2.23
C ASP A 98 -9.90 -25.19 -2.62
N LEU A 99 -9.40 -24.07 -3.15
CA LEU A 99 -10.20 -22.94 -3.60
C LEU A 99 -10.63 -23.13 -5.05
N THR A 100 -11.86 -22.71 -5.36
CA THR A 100 -12.30 -22.73 -6.76
C THR A 100 -11.47 -21.71 -7.56
N PRO A 101 -11.20 -21.95 -8.86
CA PRO A 101 -10.43 -21.01 -9.68
C PRO A 101 -11.02 -19.59 -9.67
N LYS A 102 -12.36 -19.48 -9.61
CA LYS A 102 -13.05 -18.19 -9.48
C LYS A 102 -12.70 -17.48 -8.17
N PHE A 103 -12.58 -18.22 -7.07
CA PHE A 103 -12.23 -17.65 -5.77
C PHE A 103 -10.74 -17.30 -5.68
N GLN A 104 -9.85 -18.13 -6.24
CA GLN A 104 -8.43 -17.79 -6.42
C GLN A 104 -8.26 -16.46 -7.17
N GLN A 105 -8.98 -16.27 -8.29
CA GLN A 105 -8.96 -15.02 -9.06
C GLN A 105 -9.47 -13.80 -8.27
N LEU A 106 -10.45 -13.97 -7.38
CA LEU A 106 -10.90 -12.88 -6.51
C LEU A 106 -9.80 -12.46 -5.52
N ILE A 107 -9.04 -13.42 -4.98
CA ILE A 107 -7.91 -13.13 -4.08
C ILE A 107 -6.80 -12.40 -4.84
N ILE A 108 -6.44 -12.88 -6.04
CA ILE A 108 -5.45 -12.22 -6.91
C ILE A 108 -5.86 -10.77 -7.17
N LYS A 109 -7.10 -10.56 -7.62
CA LYS A 109 -7.63 -9.22 -7.88
C LYS A 109 -7.59 -8.32 -6.64
N GLN A 110 -7.87 -8.88 -5.46
CA GLN A 110 -7.80 -8.13 -4.21
C GLN A 110 -6.36 -7.68 -3.91
N LEU A 111 -5.37 -8.57 -4.10
CA LEU A 111 -3.95 -8.23 -3.94
C LEU A 111 -3.49 -7.18 -4.96
N GLU A 112 -4.00 -7.19 -6.19
CA GLU A 112 -3.74 -6.15 -7.19
C GLU A 112 -4.28 -4.77 -6.77
N VAL A 113 -5.50 -4.74 -6.22
CA VAL A 113 -6.09 -3.50 -5.71
C VAL A 113 -5.31 -2.97 -4.49
N MET A 114 -4.86 -3.86 -3.60
CA MET A 114 -3.97 -3.49 -2.50
C MET A 114 -2.64 -2.93 -3.01
N LEU A 115 -2.06 -3.54 -4.06
CA LEU A 115 -0.85 -3.02 -4.71
C LEU A 115 -1.07 -1.62 -5.27
N ALA A 116 -2.14 -1.39 -6.03
CA ALA A 116 -2.46 -0.07 -6.57
C ALA A 116 -2.59 0.98 -5.45
N ARG A 117 -3.19 0.61 -4.31
CA ARG A 117 -3.30 1.51 -3.15
C ARG A 117 -1.95 1.84 -2.52
N VAL A 118 -1.08 0.85 -2.37
CA VAL A 118 0.24 1.02 -1.73
C VAL A 118 1.21 1.75 -2.66
N SER A 119 1.16 1.50 -3.97
CA SER A 119 1.90 2.27 -4.97
C SER A 119 1.42 3.73 -5.06
N GLY A 120 0.18 4.00 -4.64
CA GLY A 120 -0.42 5.33 -4.67
C GLY A 120 -1.15 5.64 -5.97
N GLU A 121 -1.36 4.63 -6.83
CA GLU A 121 -2.13 4.69 -8.07
C GLU A 121 -3.62 4.85 -7.81
N ASP A 122 -4.15 4.16 -6.79
CA ASP A 122 -5.55 4.32 -6.37
C ASP A 122 -5.65 4.68 -4.89
N ARG A 123 -5.99 5.94 -4.60
CA ARG A 123 -6.15 6.45 -3.22
C ARG A 123 -7.60 6.47 -2.74
N ARG A 124 -8.55 5.97 -3.55
CA ARG A 124 -9.99 6.06 -3.27
C ARG A 124 -10.44 5.10 -2.17
N ILE A 125 -9.71 4.01 -1.96
CA ILE A 125 -10.08 2.95 -1.02
C ILE A 125 -9.32 3.14 0.31
N GLY A 126 -10.06 3.16 1.41
CA GLY A 126 -9.52 3.31 2.75
C GLY A 126 -9.03 1.97 3.34
N GLY A 127 -8.23 2.04 4.42
CA GLY A 127 -7.75 0.85 5.11
C GLY A 127 -8.86 -0.03 5.69
N ASP A 128 -10.00 0.56 6.08
CA ASP A 128 -11.15 -0.18 6.64
C ASP A 128 -11.92 -0.98 5.58
N ASP A 129 -11.94 -0.50 4.33
CA ASP A 129 -12.57 -1.25 3.24
C ASP A 129 -11.77 -2.51 2.93
N PHE A 130 -10.44 -2.40 2.91
CA PHE A 130 -9.56 -3.57 2.78
C PHE A 130 -9.72 -4.55 3.94
N GLN A 131 -9.87 -4.05 5.16
CA GLN A 131 -10.12 -4.88 6.35
C GLN A 131 -11.38 -5.73 6.17
N LYS A 132 -12.51 -5.10 5.81
CA LYS A 132 -13.79 -5.79 5.58
C LYS A 132 -13.70 -6.83 4.48
N GLN A 133 -12.97 -6.53 3.40
CA GLN A 133 -12.77 -7.48 2.31
C GLN A 133 -11.96 -8.70 2.76
N VAL A 134 -10.87 -8.50 3.51
CA VAL A 134 -10.06 -9.61 4.06
C VAL A 134 -10.88 -10.47 5.02
N GLU A 135 -11.66 -9.86 5.91
CA GLU A 135 -12.57 -10.56 6.81
C GLU A 135 -13.63 -11.37 6.04
N TRP A 136 -14.15 -10.82 4.94
CA TRP A 136 -15.08 -11.53 4.07
C TRP A 136 -14.40 -12.77 3.45
N PHE A 137 -13.19 -12.65 2.91
CA PHE A 137 -12.44 -13.81 2.38
C PHE A 137 -12.23 -14.88 3.45
N GLN A 138 -11.80 -14.47 4.66
CA GLN A 138 -11.59 -15.40 5.78
C GLN A 138 -12.86 -16.14 6.17
N LYS A 139 -13.99 -15.42 6.23
CA LYS A 139 -15.29 -16.04 6.51
C LYS A 139 -15.70 -17.03 5.43
N GLN A 140 -15.55 -16.68 4.16
CA GLN A 140 -15.87 -17.59 3.04
C GLN A 140 -15.01 -18.86 3.04
N MET A 141 -13.76 -18.78 3.53
CA MET A 141 -12.91 -19.95 3.70
C MET A 141 -13.34 -20.81 4.91
N GLY A 142 -13.78 -20.19 6.01
CA GLY A 142 -14.26 -20.89 7.20
C GLY A 142 -15.63 -21.56 7.06
N ASP A 143 -16.52 -20.99 6.23
CA ASP A 143 -17.89 -21.49 6.02
C ASP A 143 -17.97 -22.64 4.99
N LYS A 144 -16.84 -23.10 4.41
CA LYS A 144 -16.84 -24.21 3.44
C LYS A 144 -17.00 -25.57 4.14
N PRO A 145 -17.96 -26.43 3.72
CA PRO A 145 -17.93 -27.85 4.09
C PRO A 145 -16.71 -28.51 3.42
N ALA A 146 -16.03 -29.38 4.17
CA ALA A 146 -14.89 -30.16 3.68
C ALA A 146 -15.25 -30.80 2.33
N GLN A 147 -14.63 -30.35 1.24
CA GLN A 147 -14.72 -31.08 -0.01
C GLN A 147 -13.96 -32.39 0.15
N PRO A 148 -14.51 -33.52 -0.35
CA PRO A 148 -13.79 -34.77 -0.33
C PRO A 148 -12.50 -34.58 -1.14
N SER A 149 -11.36 -34.83 -0.49
CA SER A 149 -10.03 -34.77 -1.08
C SER A 149 -9.95 -35.69 -2.30
N VAL A 150 -10.10 -35.13 -3.50
CA VAL A 150 -9.80 -35.85 -4.73
C VAL A 150 -8.30 -35.76 -4.94
N SER A 151 -7.63 -36.87 -4.60
CA SER A 151 -6.32 -37.36 -5.03
C SER A 151 -5.35 -36.37 -5.69
N LEU A 152 -4.14 -36.31 -5.09
CA LEU A 152 -2.86 -35.86 -5.65
C LEU A 152 -2.81 -35.98 -7.19
N VAL A 153 -3.04 -34.85 -7.85
CA VAL A 153 -2.32 -34.45 -9.04
C VAL A 153 -2.03 -32.98 -8.81
N GLU A 154 -0.79 -32.64 -8.45
CA GLU A 154 -0.34 -31.25 -8.50
C GLU A 154 -0.43 -30.81 -9.96
N THR A 155 -1.56 -30.24 -10.38
CA THR A 155 -1.68 -29.66 -11.70
C THR A 155 -0.77 -28.44 -11.76
N GLU A 156 0.05 -28.33 -12.81
CA GLU A 156 1.02 -27.22 -13.00
C GLU A 156 0.38 -25.82 -12.81
N GLN A 157 -0.92 -25.71 -13.06
CA GLN A 157 -1.74 -24.51 -12.93
C GLN A 157 -1.92 -24.04 -11.46
N ASP A 158 -1.88 -24.95 -10.49
CA ASP A 158 -2.12 -24.64 -9.06
C ASP A 158 -0.87 -24.09 -8.39
N SER A 159 0.30 -24.62 -8.79
CA SER A 159 1.62 -24.07 -8.48
C SER A 159 1.74 -22.61 -8.91
N ASP A 160 1.12 -22.24 -10.04
CA ASP A 160 1.22 -20.90 -10.61
C ASP A 160 0.40 -19.85 -9.85
N THR A 161 -0.76 -20.21 -9.31
CA THR A 161 -1.59 -19.28 -8.51
C THR A 161 -0.85 -18.84 -7.25
N LEU A 162 -0.26 -19.78 -6.52
CA LEU A 162 0.50 -19.46 -5.31
C LEU A 162 1.72 -18.56 -5.64
N LYS A 163 2.40 -18.83 -6.76
CA LYS A 163 3.51 -17.98 -7.24
C LYS A 163 3.04 -16.57 -7.56
N ILE A 164 1.89 -16.41 -8.22
CA ILE A 164 1.31 -15.10 -8.54
C ILE A 164 1.02 -14.33 -7.25
N MET A 165 0.34 -14.96 -6.29
CA MET A 165 -0.01 -14.32 -5.03
C MET A 165 1.23 -13.91 -4.23
N LYS A 166 2.22 -14.81 -4.13
CA LYS A 166 3.52 -14.51 -3.50
C LYS A 166 4.25 -13.36 -4.19
N GLY A 167 4.22 -13.33 -5.52
CA GLY A 167 4.77 -12.25 -6.34
C GLY A 167 4.08 -10.91 -6.08
N LEU A 168 2.76 -10.89 -5.95
CA LEU A 168 1.98 -9.68 -5.65
C LEU A 168 2.31 -9.14 -4.25
N VAL A 169 2.37 -9.99 -3.22
CA VAL A 169 2.78 -9.58 -1.88
C VAL A 169 4.20 -8.99 -1.90
N GLY A 170 5.13 -9.60 -2.63
CA GLY A 170 6.47 -9.06 -2.82
C GLY A 170 6.46 -7.66 -3.47
N ARG A 171 5.63 -7.44 -4.49
CA ARG A 171 5.46 -6.12 -5.13
C ARG A 171 4.84 -5.09 -4.18
N ILE A 172 3.92 -5.50 -3.32
CA ILE A 172 3.31 -4.63 -2.28
C ILE A 172 4.38 -4.18 -1.29
N ASP A 173 5.27 -5.08 -0.85
CA ASP A 173 6.39 -4.75 0.04
C ASP A 173 7.34 -3.74 -0.60
N ILE A 174 7.68 -3.91 -1.88
CA ILE A 174 8.53 -2.99 -2.62
C ILE A 174 7.84 -1.64 -2.85
N ALA A 175 6.55 -1.62 -3.15
CA ALA A 175 5.77 -0.38 -3.28
C ALA A 175 5.76 0.41 -1.95
N LEU A 176 5.58 -0.27 -0.81
CA LEU A 176 5.68 0.35 0.51
C LEU A 176 7.11 0.85 0.78
N MET A 177 8.12 0.08 0.39
CA MET A 177 9.53 0.48 0.50
C MET A 177 9.80 1.77 -0.27
N GLY A 178 9.34 1.86 -1.52
CA GLY A 178 9.45 3.07 -2.34
C GLY A 178 8.72 4.25 -1.71
N ALA A 179 7.46 4.07 -1.29
CA ALA A 179 6.68 5.11 -0.63
C ALA A 179 7.37 5.67 0.62
N ASN A 180 8.02 4.82 1.42
CA ASN A 180 8.73 5.23 2.64
C ASN A 180 10.08 5.90 2.39
N ASN A 181 10.61 5.87 1.16
CA ASN A 181 11.96 6.31 0.85
C ASN A 181 12.03 7.41 -0.21
N GLY A 182 10.91 8.02 -0.58
CA GLY A 182 10.87 9.09 -1.59
C GLY A 182 10.67 8.59 -3.02
N GLY A 183 10.03 7.45 -3.20
CA GLY A 183 9.75 6.86 -4.52
C GLY A 183 10.97 6.18 -5.15
N GLU A 184 10.93 5.99 -6.46
CA GLU A 184 12.00 5.35 -7.23
C GLU A 184 13.32 6.12 -7.08
N ASP A 185 13.30 7.45 -7.20
CA ASP A 185 14.50 8.29 -7.08
C ASP A 185 15.22 8.08 -5.75
N GLY A 186 14.46 8.00 -4.66
CA GLY A 186 15.00 7.73 -3.34
C GLY A 186 15.57 6.32 -3.18
N LEU A 187 15.01 5.32 -3.86
CA LEU A 187 15.56 3.95 -3.90
C LEU A 187 16.81 3.84 -4.78
N MET A 188 16.94 4.71 -5.78
CA MET A 188 18.05 4.73 -6.74
C MET A 188 19.28 5.47 -6.24
N MET A 189 19.25 6.11 -5.07
CA MET A 189 20.44 6.76 -4.49
C MET A 189 21.51 5.72 -4.11
N ASN A 190 22.77 5.99 -4.43
CA ASN A 190 23.87 5.13 -3.99
C ASN A 190 24.16 5.33 -2.51
N VAL A 191 24.29 4.22 -1.78
CA VAL A 191 24.61 4.19 -0.36
C VAL A 191 25.71 3.17 -0.08
N ILE A 192 26.38 3.35 1.05
CA ILE A 192 27.32 2.34 1.55
C ILE A 192 26.54 1.07 1.89
N CYS A 193 26.99 -0.06 1.36
CA CYS A 193 26.32 -1.34 1.57
C CYS A 193 26.50 -1.83 3.01
N PRO A 194 25.42 -2.24 3.71
CA PRO A 194 25.54 -2.90 5.00
C PRO A 194 26.35 -4.19 4.89
N LEU A 195 27.18 -4.47 5.90
CA LEU A 195 27.90 -5.73 5.98
C LEU A 195 26.93 -6.92 6.04
N ALA A 196 27.24 -7.95 5.26
CA ALA A 196 26.46 -9.17 5.17
C ALA A 196 27.35 -10.41 5.23
N SER A 197 26.81 -11.50 5.77
CA SER A 197 27.53 -12.77 5.86
C SER A 197 27.81 -13.33 4.47
N SER A 198 29.09 -13.60 4.19
CA SER A 198 29.54 -14.21 2.93
C SER A 198 28.89 -15.57 2.64
N SER A 199 28.59 -16.37 3.68
CA SER A 199 27.93 -17.67 3.49
C SER A 199 26.48 -17.50 3.06
N ALA A 200 25.75 -16.57 3.69
CA ALA A 200 24.36 -16.30 3.34
C ALA A 200 24.21 -15.72 1.92
N LEU A 201 25.15 -14.86 1.50
CA LEU A 201 25.20 -14.35 0.12
C LEU A 201 25.52 -15.46 -0.89
N ALA A 202 26.40 -16.40 -0.55
CA ALA A 202 26.69 -17.55 -1.40
C ALA A 202 25.45 -18.45 -1.55
N THR A 203 24.74 -18.73 -0.46
CA THR A 203 23.47 -19.48 -0.51
C THR A 203 22.44 -18.76 -1.38
N ALA A 204 22.27 -17.44 -1.23
CA ALA A 204 21.37 -16.66 -2.08
C ALA A 204 21.77 -16.74 -3.56
N SER A 205 23.07 -16.68 -3.86
CA SER A 205 23.60 -16.83 -5.22
C SER A 205 23.34 -18.22 -5.80
N ASN A 206 23.45 -19.27 -5.00
CA ASN A 206 23.16 -20.65 -5.42
C ASN A 206 21.66 -20.84 -5.71
N MET A 207 20.79 -20.24 -4.88
CA MET A 207 19.34 -20.21 -5.12
C MET A 207 18.98 -19.49 -6.42
N VAL A 208 19.64 -18.37 -6.73
CA VAL A 208 19.47 -17.66 -8.01
C VAL A 208 19.88 -18.52 -9.19
N GLY A 209 20.99 -19.24 -9.07
CA GLY A 209 21.51 -20.12 -10.12
C GLY A 209 20.76 -21.45 -10.27
N GLY A 210 19.71 -21.70 -9.47
CA GLY A 210 18.95 -22.95 -9.52
C GLY A 210 19.68 -24.17 -8.95
N TYR A 211 20.78 -23.97 -8.22
CA TYR A 211 21.54 -25.05 -7.58
C TYR A 211 20.92 -25.53 -6.25
N GLU A 212 20.04 -24.72 -5.66
CA GLU A 212 19.30 -25.06 -4.43
C GLU A 212 17.89 -25.57 -4.79
N THR A 213 17.47 -26.66 -4.15
CA THR A 213 16.16 -27.27 -4.38
C THR A 213 15.05 -26.45 -3.71
N GLY A 214 13.90 -26.30 -4.37
CA GLY A 214 12.74 -25.57 -3.83
C GLY A 214 12.68 -24.08 -4.18
N PHE A 215 13.59 -23.57 -4.99
CA PHE A 215 13.49 -22.23 -5.59
C PHE A 215 13.37 -22.33 -7.12
N ILE A 216 12.41 -21.62 -7.68
CA ILE A 216 12.27 -21.52 -9.14
C ILE A 216 13.28 -20.50 -9.62
N ALA A 217 14.20 -20.94 -10.47
CA ALA A 217 15.20 -20.07 -11.05
C ALA A 217 14.53 -18.91 -11.82
N PRO A 218 14.98 -17.67 -11.60
CA PRO A 218 14.48 -16.51 -12.35
C PRO A 218 14.94 -16.56 -13.82
N LYS A 219 14.31 -15.76 -14.68
CA LYS A 219 14.70 -15.66 -16.10
C LYS A 219 16.14 -15.18 -16.23
N ASP A 220 16.84 -15.56 -17.30
CA ASP A 220 18.29 -15.30 -17.48
C ASP A 220 18.72 -13.84 -17.20
N GLU A 221 17.95 -12.86 -17.67
CA GLU A 221 18.26 -11.45 -17.43
C GLU A 221 18.01 -11.02 -15.97
N GLU A 222 16.94 -11.53 -15.34
CA GLU A 222 16.67 -11.28 -13.92
C GLU A 222 17.74 -11.95 -13.04
N MET A 223 18.12 -13.18 -13.39
CA MET A 223 19.18 -13.96 -12.76
C MET A 223 20.50 -13.19 -12.79
N ARG A 224 20.91 -12.73 -13.98
CA ARG A 224 22.15 -11.97 -14.18
C ARG A 224 22.15 -10.68 -13.36
N ARG A 225 21.05 -9.93 -13.37
CA ARG A 225 20.91 -8.69 -12.57
C ARG A 225 21.01 -8.97 -11.08
N VAL A 226 20.30 -9.98 -10.57
CA VAL A 226 20.38 -10.32 -9.12
C VAL A 226 21.77 -10.82 -8.74
N GLN A 227 22.44 -11.61 -9.58
CA GLN A 227 23.81 -12.05 -9.34
C GLN A 227 24.79 -10.88 -9.26
N ASN A 228 24.67 -9.88 -10.15
CA ASN A 228 25.46 -8.66 -10.07
C ASN A 228 25.24 -7.92 -8.74
N LEU A 229 23.98 -7.75 -8.32
CA LEU A 229 23.66 -7.10 -7.05
C LEU A 229 24.28 -7.87 -5.86
N LEU A 230 24.17 -9.20 -5.83
CA LEU A 230 24.77 -10.04 -4.80
C LEU A 230 26.30 -9.94 -4.79
N LYS A 231 26.93 -9.85 -5.97
CA LYS A 231 28.37 -9.63 -6.11
C LYS A 231 28.78 -8.27 -5.53
N SER A 232 28.07 -7.20 -5.89
CA SER A 232 28.34 -5.85 -5.37
C SER A 232 28.21 -5.79 -3.85
N ILE A 233 27.21 -6.48 -3.27
CA ILE A 233 27.07 -6.62 -1.81
C ILE A 233 28.28 -7.35 -1.22
N LYS A 234 28.67 -8.49 -1.80
CA LYS A 234 29.81 -9.31 -1.33
C LYS A 234 31.13 -8.55 -1.38
N GLU A 235 31.33 -7.73 -2.40
CA GLU A 235 32.54 -6.93 -2.60
C GLU A 235 32.54 -5.62 -1.80
N GLY A 236 31.47 -5.33 -1.05
CA GLY A 236 31.34 -4.10 -0.27
C GLY A 236 31.25 -2.84 -1.13
N GLN A 237 30.87 -2.98 -2.40
CA GLN A 237 30.71 -1.85 -3.32
C GLN A 237 29.51 -0.99 -2.89
N PRO A 238 29.49 0.31 -3.24
CA PRO A 238 28.27 1.11 -3.12
C PRO A 238 27.13 0.44 -3.88
N VAL A 239 25.95 0.38 -3.26
CA VAL A 239 24.75 -0.20 -3.86
C VAL A 239 23.61 0.81 -3.83
N ARG A 240 22.61 0.62 -4.69
CA ARG A 240 21.36 1.38 -4.64
C ARG A 240 20.68 1.20 -3.28
N LYS A 241 20.09 2.27 -2.74
CA LYS A 241 19.43 2.30 -1.42
C LYS A 241 18.39 1.19 -1.27
N GLY A 242 17.63 0.89 -2.33
CA GLY A 242 16.69 -0.23 -2.31
C GLY A 242 17.34 -1.59 -2.01
N VAL A 243 18.55 -1.84 -2.52
CA VAL A 243 19.33 -3.05 -2.22
C VAL A 243 19.75 -3.09 -0.75
N ALA A 244 20.27 -1.98 -0.23
CA ALA A 244 20.68 -1.88 1.17
C ALA A 244 19.50 -2.08 2.14
N ILE A 245 18.33 -1.54 1.81
CA ILE A 245 17.09 -1.75 2.58
C ILE A 245 16.65 -3.21 2.49
N ALA A 246 16.64 -3.80 1.29
CA ALA A 246 16.29 -5.21 1.11
C ALA A 246 17.20 -6.11 1.93
N LEU A 247 18.51 -5.84 1.94
CA LEU A 247 19.49 -6.55 2.74
C LEU A 247 19.19 -6.43 4.24
N SER A 248 18.97 -5.22 4.73
CA SER A 248 18.68 -4.95 6.14
C SER A 248 17.38 -5.62 6.60
N GLN A 249 16.34 -5.59 5.78
CA GLN A 249 15.03 -6.20 6.07
C GLN A 249 15.02 -7.73 5.92
N SER A 250 16.07 -8.31 5.36
CA SER A 250 16.21 -9.77 5.22
C SER A 250 16.89 -10.40 6.43
N LYS A 251 17.31 -9.58 7.39
CA LYS A 251 17.86 -10.04 8.66
C LYS A 251 16.74 -10.27 9.67
N ASP A 252 16.86 -11.33 10.45
CA ASP A 252 15.94 -11.62 11.55
C ASP A 252 16.28 -10.81 12.81
N LYS A 253 15.59 -11.10 13.92
CA LYS A 253 15.81 -10.44 15.22
C LYS A 253 17.21 -10.68 15.79
N SER A 254 17.91 -11.71 15.31
CA SER A 254 19.26 -12.09 15.72
C SER A 254 20.33 -11.55 14.76
N ASP A 255 19.96 -10.63 13.86
CA ASP A 255 20.80 -10.09 12.78
C ASP A 255 21.28 -11.16 11.78
N VAL A 256 20.66 -12.35 11.77
CA VAL A 256 21.00 -13.43 10.86
C VAL A 256 20.30 -13.20 9.53
N LEU A 257 21.09 -13.12 8.45
CA LEU A 257 20.60 -12.90 7.10
C LEU A 257 19.90 -14.15 6.55
N ASN A 258 18.62 -14.02 6.18
CA ASN A 258 17.87 -15.08 5.50
C ASN A 258 18.06 -14.98 3.97
N PRO A 259 18.71 -15.97 3.33
CA PRO A 259 19.01 -15.92 1.89
C PRO A 259 17.76 -15.91 1.01
N GLY A 260 16.72 -16.68 1.37
CA GLY A 260 15.49 -16.79 0.59
C GLY A 260 14.65 -15.50 0.62
N VAL A 261 14.63 -14.82 1.77
CA VAL A 261 13.97 -13.51 1.91
C VAL A 261 14.73 -12.45 1.11
N LEU A 262 16.07 -12.44 1.19
CA LEU A 262 16.90 -11.53 0.40
C LEU A 262 16.66 -11.70 -1.09
N LEU A 263 16.74 -12.95 -1.58
CA LEU A 263 16.51 -13.26 -2.98
C LEU A 263 15.13 -12.80 -3.44
N SER A 264 14.08 -13.11 -2.68
CA SER A 264 12.72 -12.70 -3.01
C SER A 264 12.58 -11.18 -3.14
N LYS A 265 13.19 -10.41 -2.23
CA LYS A 265 13.19 -8.94 -2.25
C LYS A 265 13.99 -8.38 -3.42
N LEU A 266 15.17 -8.93 -3.71
CA LEU A 266 16.00 -8.49 -4.84
C LEU A 266 15.30 -8.76 -6.19
N LEU A 267 14.67 -9.93 -6.34
CA LEU A 267 13.88 -10.23 -7.54
C LEU A 267 12.70 -9.28 -7.70
N ALA A 268 11.99 -8.99 -6.61
CA ALA A 268 10.89 -8.02 -6.64
C ALA A 268 11.38 -6.63 -7.06
N LEU A 269 12.51 -6.16 -6.52
CA LEU A 269 13.13 -4.88 -6.91
C LEU A 269 13.50 -4.84 -8.40
N VAL A 270 14.19 -5.86 -8.90
CA VAL A 270 14.65 -5.97 -10.30
C VAL A 270 13.48 -6.00 -11.28
N ARG A 271 12.38 -6.66 -10.90
CA ARG A 271 11.15 -6.75 -11.71
C ARG A 271 10.35 -5.45 -11.71
N GLN A 272 10.24 -4.79 -10.56
CA GLN A 272 9.45 -3.58 -10.40
C GLN A 272 10.15 -2.35 -10.95
N TYR A 273 11.49 -2.32 -10.90
CA TYR A 273 12.31 -1.23 -11.41
C TYR A 273 13.30 -1.74 -12.46
N PRO A 274 12.95 -1.67 -13.76
CA PRO A 274 13.82 -2.09 -14.85
C PRO A 274 15.16 -1.33 -14.89
N ASN A 275 15.17 -0.12 -14.33
CA ASN A 275 16.33 0.77 -14.28
C ASN A 275 17.26 0.50 -13.10
N PHE A 276 16.94 -0.43 -12.18
CA PHE A 276 17.88 -0.96 -11.19
C PHE A 276 18.98 -1.77 -11.91
N LYS A 277 19.88 -1.08 -12.61
CA LYS A 277 21.02 -1.67 -13.30
C LYS A 277 22.28 -1.30 -12.53
N GLU A 278 22.94 -2.33 -12.04
CA GLU A 278 24.37 -2.43 -11.74
C GLU A 278 24.71 -3.93 -11.74
#